data_AF-H6L7R4-F1
#
_entry.id   AF-H6L7R4-F1
#
_cell.length_a   1.000
_cell.length_b   1.000
_cell.length_c   1.000
_cell.angle_alpha   90.00
_cell.angle_beta   90.00
_cell.angle_gamma   90.00
#
_symmetry.space_group_name_H-M   'P 1'
#
loop_
_entity.id
_entity.type
_entity.pdbx_description
1 polymer ?
#
loop_
_entity_poly.entity_id
_entity_poly.type
_entity_poly.pdbx_seq_one_letter_code
_entity_poly.pdbx_strand_id
1 'polypeptide(L)'
;MGPYWPAKIHFNFSFKPLYMKIEQEDQSYQAEKAYPLPSVIEDLNKWPINQLYRDKKAFMDQLVAFTQDRLIAQKKGGELAQKIAAVVYKERQRILENPWKVDPPDELDFWGDIRRKLVKGAKLEGAEAQAHHEQLSERILRRYTEEITGNFKISTYKLARILLPMLFNSILNTMTIRKADLRKKLRISGHVEELRSLVDKGTVVFVPTHFSNLDSILIGWAADRIGMLAFSYGAGLNLFNNKIMSYFFSRLGAYTLDRRKKNPFYLESLKSFSQLSIERGVHSLFFPGGTRSRNGALEERLKLGLLGTAIDAQGAVLERGEKNKVYIVPVVLNYHFVLEAKSLIEQHLKYTGKELYIPEGSGFSAMGILKYLRQFVYNSSEILVNFGQPMDVMGNFVDEEGRSLDPQGREVDLKDYYTSAGQLCYDRQRNEVYTERLADKIVERFRVENVVLSSHLLAFTAFNIIKARQKEQDLYGILRLPKEERRISQALLFDNLKLLRTALKELEAKGELKLSEMLAKNSLEELVADGLQNIGAFHVNKPLFWNKKENCYESEDLNLLYYYHNRMKAYGLHRLIKI
;
A
#
# COMPACT_ATOMS: atom_id res chain seq x y z
N MET A 1 4.80 37.71 32.26
CA MET A 1 5.97 38.07 31.46
C MET A 1 6.68 36.77 31.10
N GLY A 2 6.50 36.29 29.87
CA GLY A 2 6.88 34.94 29.44
C GLY A 2 8.36 34.80 29.07
N PRO A 3 8.93 33.59 29.15
CA PRO A 3 10.30 33.34 28.74
C PRO A 3 10.38 33.04 27.23
N TYR A 4 11.44 33.60 26.64
CA TYR A 4 11.81 33.57 25.24
C TYR A 4 12.10 32.15 24.72
N TRP A 5 11.50 31.82 23.56
CA TRP A 5 11.92 30.73 22.68
C TRP A 5 12.91 31.28 21.64
N PRO A 6 14.10 30.68 21.42
CA PRO A 6 14.95 31.08 20.31
C PRO A 6 14.43 30.52 18.99
N ALA A 7 14.63 31.31 17.94
CA ALA A 7 14.08 31.19 16.60
C ALA A 7 14.42 29.87 15.89
N LYS A 8 13.44 29.35 15.14
CA LYS A 8 13.63 28.30 14.14
C LYS A 8 14.55 28.81 13.03
N ILE A 9 15.74 28.23 12.95
CA ILE A 9 16.63 28.38 11.79
C ILE A 9 15.98 27.64 10.62
N HIS A 10 15.53 28.40 9.62
CA HIS A 10 15.08 27.85 8.34
C HIS A 10 16.31 27.44 7.52
N PHE A 11 16.59 26.15 7.44
CA PHE A 11 17.54 25.61 6.46
C PHE A 11 16.88 25.63 5.07
N ASN A 12 17.25 26.62 4.27
CA ASN A 12 16.89 26.72 2.86
C ASN A 12 17.88 25.87 2.06
N PHE A 13 17.65 24.56 1.96
CA PHE A 13 18.45 23.70 1.08
C PHE A 13 17.99 23.88 -0.36
N SER A 14 18.66 24.76 -1.10
CA SER A 14 18.66 24.75 -2.56
C SER A 14 19.50 23.57 -3.03
N PHE A 15 18.86 22.41 -3.23
CA PHE A 15 19.47 21.31 -3.96
C PHE A 15 19.49 21.68 -5.44
N LYS A 16 20.66 22.10 -5.94
CA LYS A 16 20.99 21.93 -7.36
C LYS A 16 21.40 20.47 -7.55
N PRO A 17 20.68 19.66 -8.33
CA PRO A 17 21.18 18.34 -8.64
C PRO A 17 22.22 18.45 -9.75
N LEU A 18 23.46 18.10 -9.42
CA LEU A 18 24.53 17.87 -10.39
C LEU A 18 24.31 16.46 -10.96
N TYR A 19 23.44 16.33 -11.96
CA TYR A 19 23.25 15.06 -12.65
C TYR A 19 24.42 14.85 -13.63
N MET A 20 25.22 13.81 -13.39
CA MET A 20 25.99 13.17 -14.45
C MET A 20 24.99 12.61 -15.47
N LYS A 21 25.22 12.94 -16.76
CA LYS A 21 24.57 12.27 -17.89
C LYS A 21 24.94 10.79 -17.88
N ILE A 22 24.17 9.99 -17.16
CA ILE A 22 23.96 8.60 -17.53
C ILE A 22 23.08 8.68 -18.78
N GLU A 23 23.49 8.01 -19.86
CA GLU A 23 22.70 7.90 -21.09
C GLU A 23 21.28 7.46 -20.71
N GLN A 24 20.35 8.41 -20.72
CA GLN A 24 18.94 8.12 -20.64
C GLN A 24 18.57 7.45 -21.96
N GLU A 25 18.61 6.12 -21.99
CA GLU A 25 17.71 5.40 -22.87
C GLU A 25 16.31 5.96 -22.61
N ASP A 26 15.68 6.46 -23.66
CA ASP A 26 14.35 7.02 -23.66
C ASP A 26 13.36 5.94 -23.19
N GLN A 27 13.15 5.86 -21.87
CA GLN A 27 12.19 4.94 -21.24
C GLN A 27 10.74 5.36 -21.52
N SER A 28 10.52 6.41 -22.33
CA SER A 28 9.21 6.72 -22.82
C SER A 28 8.78 5.65 -23.85
N TYR A 29 7.87 4.79 -23.39
CA TYR A 29 7.15 3.80 -24.19
C TYR A 29 8.00 2.63 -24.73
N GLN A 30 8.37 1.70 -23.83
CA GLN A 30 8.66 0.33 -24.24
C GLN A 30 7.47 -0.22 -25.06
N ALA A 31 7.76 -0.79 -26.24
CA ALA A 31 6.78 -1.48 -27.09
C ALA A 31 5.88 -2.41 -26.24
N GLU A 32 4.59 -2.50 -26.54
CA GLU A 32 3.61 -3.31 -25.80
C GLU A 32 4.11 -4.75 -25.63
N LYS A 33 4.72 -5.05 -24.47
CA LYS A 33 5.16 -6.41 -24.13
C LYS A 33 3.95 -7.33 -24.11
N ALA A 34 4.07 -8.45 -24.81
CA ALA A 34 3.03 -9.47 -24.85
C ALA A 34 2.99 -10.21 -23.50
N TYR A 35 2.21 -9.70 -22.54
CA TYR A 35 1.92 -10.42 -21.31
C TYR A 35 1.07 -11.67 -21.59
N PRO A 36 1.19 -12.76 -20.81
CA PRO A 36 2.02 -12.88 -19.61
C PRO A 36 3.48 -13.20 -19.96
N LEU A 37 4.42 -12.67 -19.19
CA LEU A 37 5.82 -13.10 -19.23
C LEU A 37 5.98 -14.47 -18.55
N PRO A 38 6.97 -15.27 -18.96
CA PRO A 38 7.28 -16.53 -18.29
C PRO A 38 7.67 -16.27 -16.83
N SER A 39 7.36 -17.22 -15.95
CA SER A 39 7.73 -17.08 -14.54
C SER A 39 9.24 -17.12 -14.39
N VAL A 40 9.81 -16.26 -13.53
CA VAL A 40 11.26 -16.23 -13.28
C VAL A 40 11.74 -17.57 -12.68
N ILE A 41 10.92 -18.19 -11.82
CA ILE A 41 11.14 -19.54 -11.31
C ILE A 41 9.97 -20.41 -11.75
N GLU A 42 10.19 -21.25 -12.77
CA GLU A 42 9.11 -22.07 -13.36
C GLU A 42 8.54 -23.11 -12.39
N ASP A 43 9.40 -23.74 -11.58
CA ASP A 43 8.98 -24.75 -10.64
C ASP A 43 8.38 -24.13 -9.36
N LEU A 44 7.05 -24.16 -9.29
CA LEU A 44 6.24 -23.72 -8.14
C LEU A 44 6.65 -24.39 -6.82
N ASN A 45 7.28 -25.57 -6.86
CA ASN A 45 7.76 -26.24 -5.65
C ASN A 45 8.98 -25.55 -5.04
N LYS A 46 9.80 -24.87 -5.88
CA LYS A 46 10.98 -24.11 -5.48
C LYS A 46 10.67 -22.71 -4.98
N TRP A 47 9.42 -22.28 -5.06
CA TRP A 47 9.03 -20.96 -4.58
C TRP A 47 9.23 -20.87 -3.06
N PRO A 48 9.91 -19.83 -2.55
CA PRO A 48 10.18 -19.68 -1.12
C PRO A 48 8.91 -19.74 -0.26
N ILE A 49 7.81 -19.15 -0.73
CA ILE A 49 6.52 -19.22 -0.04
C ILE A 49 6.01 -20.65 0.11
N ASN A 50 6.17 -21.48 -0.93
CA ASN A 50 5.76 -22.88 -0.88
C ASN A 50 6.67 -23.70 0.04
N GLN A 51 7.98 -23.42 0.03
CA GLN A 51 8.94 -24.06 0.94
C GLN A 51 8.65 -23.71 2.41
N LEU A 52 8.39 -22.43 2.71
CA LEU A 52 8.02 -21.98 4.06
C LEU A 52 6.77 -22.70 4.58
N TYR A 53 5.72 -22.84 3.75
CA TYR A 53 4.49 -23.51 4.19
C TYR A 53 4.56 -25.05 4.17
N ARG A 54 5.51 -25.65 3.46
CA ARG A 54 5.86 -27.08 3.63
C ARG A 54 6.51 -27.33 4.99
N ASP A 55 7.36 -26.39 5.43
CA ASP A 55 8.02 -26.38 6.73
C ASP A 55 7.22 -25.60 7.80
N LYS A 56 5.89 -25.50 7.64
CA LYS A 56 5.05 -24.60 8.46
C LYS A 56 5.20 -24.83 9.96
N LYS A 57 5.30 -26.09 10.40
CA LYS A 57 5.41 -26.42 11.83
C LYS A 57 6.70 -25.87 12.43
N ALA A 58 7.85 -26.18 11.83
CA ALA A 58 9.14 -25.70 12.33
C ALA A 58 9.25 -24.17 12.23
N PHE A 59 8.69 -23.58 11.16
CA PHE A 59 8.60 -22.12 11.04
C PHE A 59 7.78 -21.49 12.19
N MET A 60 6.62 -22.05 12.53
CA MET A 60 5.81 -21.54 13.66
C MET A 60 6.54 -21.71 15.00
N ASP A 61 7.25 -22.81 15.22
CA ASP A 61 8.03 -23.03 16.43
C ASP A 61 9.19 -22.02 16.53
N GLN A 62 9.90 -21.77 15.43
CA GLN A 62 10.92 -20.71 15.35
C GLN A 62 10.32 -19.33 15.62
N LEU A 63 9.15 -19.03 15.05
CA LEU A 63 8.47 -17.76 15.21
C LEU A 63 8.08 -17.50 16.67
N VAL A 64 7.56 -18.50 17.37
CA VAL A 64 7.22 -18.39 18.80
C VAL A 64 8.48 -18.09 19.62
N ALA A 65 9.55 -18.88 19.45
CA ALA A 65 10.81 -18.69 20.18
C ALA A 65 11.42 -17.31 19.91
N PHE A 66 11.56 -16.93 18.64
CA PHE A 66 12.11 -15.64 18.22
C PHE A 66 11.32 -14.45 18.78
N THR A 67 9.98 -14.55 18.78
CA THR A 67 9.11 -13.49 19.33
C THR A 67 9.24 -13.40 20.84
N GLN A 68 9.35 -14.53 21.53
CA GLN A 68 9.53 -14.58 22.98
C GLN A 68 10.85 -13.94 23.39
N ASP A 69 11.95 -14.28 22.73
CA ASP A 69 13.27 -13.71 22.99
C ASP A 69 13.26 -12.18 22.83
N ARG A 70 12.59 -11.68 21.78
CA ARG A 70 12.40 -10.24 21.58
C ARG A 70 11.59 -9.57 22.69
N LEU A 71 10.50 -10.20 23.12
CA LEU A 71 9.67 -9.65 24.19
C LEU A 71 10.40 -9.62 25.54
N ILE A 72 11.26 -10.60 25.82
CA ILE A 72 12.09 -10.67 27.02
C ILE A 72 13.21 -9.63 26.96
N ALA A 73 13.89 -9.49 25.82
CA ALA A 73 14.99 -8.53 25.64
C ALA A 73 14.55 -7.05 25.72
N GLN A 74 13.25 -6.75 25.54
CA GLN A 74 12.72 -5.39 25.62
C GLN A 74 12.73 -4.83 27.05
N LYS A 75 13.79 -4.07 27.38
CA LYS A 75 14.04 -3.40 28.68
C LYS A 75 12.98 -2.37 29.12
N LYS A 76 12.14 -1.85 28.22
CA LYS A 76 11.22 -0.72 28.48
C LYS A 76 9.82 -1.09 29.02
N GLY A 77 9.54 -2.37 29.29
CA GLY A 77 8.15 -2.86 29.36
C GLY A 77 7.66 -3.49 30.68
N GLY A 78 8.37 -3.32 31.79
CA GLY A 78 8.03 -4.02 33.05
C GLY A 78 8.33 -5.52 33.01
N GLU A 79 8.04 -6.22 34.11
CA GLU A 79 8.18 -7.67 34.24
C GLU A 79 7.24 -8.41 33.26
N LEU A 80 7.65 -9.57 32.72
CA LEU A 80 6.87 -10.34 31.73
C LEU A 80 5.42 -10.58 32.19
N ALA A 81 5.21 -10.80 33.49
CA ALA A 81 3.91 -10.92 34.13
C ALA A 81 2.97 -9.73 33.86
N GLN A 82 3.49 -8.50 33.94
CA GLN A 82 2.72 -7.27 33.70
C GLN A 82 2.31 -7.16 32.23
N LYS A 83 3.21 -7.52 31.31
CA LYS A 83 2.89 -7.56 29.88
C LYS A 83 1.78 -8.57 29.58
N ILE A 84 1.85 -9.77 30.18
CA ILE A 84 0.80 -10.79 30.05
C ILE A 84 -0.53 -10.28 30.60
N ALA A 85 -0.53 -9.66 31.79
CA ALA A 85 -1.74 -9.08 32.38
C ALA A 85 -2.40 -8.04 31.45
N ALA A 86 -1.60 -7.16 30.85
CA ALA A 86 -2.07 -6.15 29.91
C ALA A 86 -2.65 -6.77 28.63
N VAL A 87 -2.05 -7.85 28.12
CA VAL A 87 -2.58 -8.61 26.97
C VAL A 87 -3.93 -9.23 27.31
N VAL A 88 -4.01 -9.95 28.44
CA VAL A 88 -5.26 -10.59 28.90
C VAL A 88 -6.38 -9.56 29.05
N TYR A 89 -6.09 -8.41 29.65
CA TYR A 89 -7.07 -7.33 29.82
C TYR A 89 -7.58 -6.82 28.47
N LYS A 90 -6.67 -6.49 27.54
CA LYS A 90 -7.02 -5.96 26.21
C LYS A 90 -7.82 -6.97 25.38
N GLU A 91 -7.48 -8.25 25.43
CA GLU A 91 -8.20 -9.28 24.68
C GLU A 91 -9.60 -9.53 25.25
N ARG A 92 -9.75 -9.54 26.58
CA ARG A 92 -11.08 -9.64 27.19
C ARG A 92 -11.97 -8.46 26.82
N GLN A 93 -11.45 -7.23 26.85
CA GLN A 93 -12.21 -6.06 26.38
C GLN A 93 -12.60 -6.20 24.90
N ARG A 94 -11.65 -6.58 24.03
CA ARG A 94 -11.91 -6.80 22.59
C ARG A 94 -13.07 -7.77 22.36
N ILE A 95 -13.08 -8.90 23.06
CA ILE A 95 -14.09 -9.94 22.89
C ILE A 95 -15.48 -9.43 23.29
N LEU A 96 -15.57 -8.64 24.37
CA LEU A 96 -16.85 -8.11 24.87
C LEU A 96 -17.36 -6.93 24.04
N GLU A 97 -16.48 -6.02 23.62
CA GLU A 97 -16.87 -4.76 22.98
C GLU A 97 -16.99 -4.87 21.45
N ASN A 98 -16.25 -5.78 20.81
CA ASN A 98 -16.21 -5.88 19.35
C ASN A 98 -16.03 -7.34 18.86
N PRO A 99 -16.98 -8.25 19.16
CA PRO A 99 -16.91 -9.64 18.72
C PRO A 99 -17.14 -9.77 17.21
N TRP A 100 -16.35 -10.60 16.54
CA TRP A 100 -16.51 -10.96 15.13
C TRP A 100 -16.88 -12.43 14.99
N LYS A 101 -17.66 -12.75 13.95
CA LYS A 101 -18.08 -14.14 13.64
C LYS A 101 -16.91 -15.12 13.42
N VAL A 102 -15.77 -14.60 12.97
CA VAL A 102 -14.53 -15.35 12.72
C VAL A 102 -13.67 -15.51 13.96
N ASP A 103 -14.03 -14.89 15.10
CA ASP A 103 -13.33 -15.14 16.36
C ASP A 103 -13.49 -16.61 16.76
N PRO A 104 -12.44 -17.26 17.28
CA PRO A 104 -12.56 -18.63 17.76
C PRO A 104 -13.59 -18.75 18.90
N PRO A 105 -14.37 -19.84 18.95
CA PRO A 105 -15.42 -20.00 19.96
C PRO A 105 -14.86 -20.16 21.39
N ASP A 106 -13.59 -20.56 21.52
CA ASP A 106 -12.90 -20.79 22.80
C ASP A 106 -12.18 -19.55 23.36
N GLU A 107 -12.33 -18.37 22.75
CA GLU A 107 -11.61 -17.15 23.16
C GLU A 107 -11.81 -16.81 24.65
N LEU A 108 -13.06 -16.81 25.14
CA LEU A 108 -13.37 -16.49 26.54
C LEU A 108 -12.73 -17.49 27.52
N ASP A 109 -12.73 -18.77 27.15
CA ASP A 109 -12.18 -19.85 27.96
C ASP A 109 -10.65 -19.80 27.99
N PHE A 110 -10.03 -19.60 26.83
CA PHE A 110 -8.58 -19.46 26.70
C PHE A 110 -8.05 -18.30 27.55
N TRP A 111 -8.59 -17.09 27.37
CA TRP A 111 -8.14 -15.91 28.13
C TRP A 111 -8.54 -15.99 29.61
N GLY A 112 -9.66 -16.65 29.92
CA GLY A 112 -10.04 -16.98 31.29
C GLY A 112 -9.02 -17.89 31.97
N ASP A 113 -8.52 -18.89 31.26
CA ASP A 113 -7.50 -19.82 31.75
C ASP A 113 -6.14 -19.16 31.94
N ILE A 114 -5.67 -18.38 30.97
CA ILE A 114 -4.43 -17.59 31.09
C ILE A 114 -4.51 -16.67 32.32
N ARG A 115 -5.64 -15.98 32.53
CA ARG A 115 -5.86 -15.13 33.72
C ARG A 115 -5.74 -15.93 35.02
N ARG A 116 -6.39 -17.09 35.11
CA ARG A 116 -6.33 -17.94 36.33
C ARG A 116 -4.90 -18.41 36.59
N LYS A 117 -4.18 -18.85 35.57
CA LYS A 117 -2.79 -19.31 35.70
C LYS A 117 -1.84 -18.16 36.05
N LEU A 118 -2.08 -16.96 35.54
CA LEU A 118 -1.33 -15.77 35.92
C LEU A 118 -1.51 -15.42 37.40
N VAL A 119 -2.75 -15.43 37.91
CA VAL A 119 -3.04 -15.18 39.34
C VAL A 119 -2.43 -16.26 40.24
N LYS A 120 -2.47 -17.53 39.83
CA LYS A 120 -1.79 -18.60 40.57
C LYS A 120 -0.27 -18.40 40.61
N GLY A 121 0.31 -17.97 39.48
CA GLY A 121 1.73 -17.69 39.33
C GLY A 121 2.25 -16.53 40.17
N ALA A 122 1.37 -15.61 40.60
CA ALA A 122 1.74 -14.48 41.44
C ALA A 122 2.26 -14.87 42.85
N LYS A 123 2.12 -16.14 43.24
CA LYS A 123 2.67 -16.68 44.50
C LYS A 123 4.06 -17.30 44.33
N LEU A 124 4.53 -17.46 43.09
CA LEU A 124 5.85 -18.02 42.78
C LEU A 124 6.90 -16.92 42.90
N GLU A 125 8.14 -17.30 43.23
CA GLU A 125 9.26 -16.37 43.34
C GLU A 125 10.48 -16.85 42.54
N GLY A 126 11.37 -15.92 42.20
CA GLY A 126 12.64 -16.22 41.54
C GLY A 126 12.50 -16.96 40.19
N ALA A 127 13.31 -18.01 40.00
CA ALA A 127 13.38 -18.75 38.75
C ALA A 127 12.06 -19.47 38.39
N GLU A 128 11.31 -19.92 39.39
CA GLU A 128 10.04 -20.63 39.18
C GLU A 128 8.96 -19.67 38.61
N ALA A 129 8.90 -18.44 39.14
CA ALA A 129 8.02 -17.40 38.61
C ALA A 129 8.37 -17.05 37.16
N GLN A 130 9.65 -16.89 36.86
CA GLN A 130 10.13 -16.58 35.51
C GLN A 130 9.74 -17.69 34.51
N ALA A 131 10.03 -18.94 34.84
CA ALA A 131 9.69 -20.09 33.97
C ALA A 131 8.18 -20.21 33.74
N HIS A 132 7.37 -19.97 34.78
CA HIS A 132 5.90 -19.98 34.66
C HIS A 132 5.39 -18.87 33.73
N HIS A 133 5.92 -17.64 33.85
CA HIS A 133 5.55 -16.54 32.96
C HIS A 133 6.00 -16.77 31.52
N GLU A 134 7.17 -17.37 31.30
CA GLU A 134 7.66 -17.77 29.98
C GLU A 134 6.74 -18.83 29.34
N GLN A 135 6.30 -19.84 30.08
CA GLN A 135 5.34 -20.83 29.58
C GLN A 135 3.99 -20.21 29.21
N LEU A 136 3.50 -19.27 30.02
CA LEU A 136 2.27 -18.54 29.68
C LEU A 136 2.45 -17.67 28.44
N SER A 137 3.60 -17.03 28.31
CA SER A 137 3.96 -16.23 27.13
C SER A 137 3.99 -17.10 25.88
N GLU A 138 4.70 -18.23 25.90
CA GLU A 138 4.78 -19.17 24.78
C GLU A 138 3.39 -19.61 24.33
N ARG A 139 2.50 -19.95 25.27
CA ARG A 139 1.13 -20.37 24.96
C ARG A 139 0.31 -19.26 24.29
N ILE A 140 0.47 -18.00 24.71
CA ILE A 140 -0.17 -16.85 24.06
C ILE A 140 0.42 -16.63 22.66
N LEU A 141 1.74 -16.68 22.53
CA LEU A 141 2.42 -16.48 21.25
C LEU A 141 2.09 -17.58 20.24
N ARG A 142 1.93 -18.82 20.68
CA ARG A 142 1.48 -19.94 19.85
C ARG A 142 0.07 -19.69 19.29
N ARG A 143 -0.86 -19.24 20.14
CA ARG A 143 -2.22 -18.84 19.74
C ARG A 143 -2.20 -17.75 18.67
N TYR A 144 -1.41 -16.70 18.86
CA TYR A 144 -1.28 -15.62 17.87
C TYR A 144 -0.57 -16.08 16.59
N THR A 145 0.46 -16.91 16.72
CA THR A 145 1.20 -17.46 15.58
C THR A 145 0.31 -18.33 14.70
N GLU A 146 -0.55 -19.16 15.30
CA GLU A 146 -1.53 -19.97 14.58
C GLU A 146 -2.59 -19.10 13.86
N GLU A 147 -3.04 -18.02 14.50
CA GLU A 147 -3.97 -17.06 13.89
C GLU A 147 -3.33 -16.33 12.69
N ILE A 148 -2.10 -15.83 12.86
CA ILE A 148 -1.37 -15.04 11.87
C ILE A 148 -0.95 -15.92 10.69
N THR A 149 -0.40 -17.11 10.94
CA THR A 149 0.27 -17.91 9.92
C THR A 149 -0.72 -18.51 8.93
N GLY A 150 -0.62 -18.05 7.68
CA GLY A 150 -1.44 -18.51 6.57
C GLY A 150 -1.12 -19.92 6.06
N ASN A 151 -1.43 -20.14 4.79
CA ASN A 151 -1.02 -21.32 4.05
C ASN A 151 -0.86 -20.98 2.56
N PHE A 152 -0.14 -21.80 1.82
CA PHE A 152 -0.01 -21.70 0.36
C PHE A 152 -0.19 -23.07 -0.28
N LYS A 153 -1.12 -23.16 -1.23
CA LYS A 153 -1.37 -24.37 -2.01
C LYS A 153 -1.21 -24.10 -3.49
N ILE A 154 -0.24 -24.78 -4.09
CA ILE A 154 0.05 -24.71 -5.54
C ILE A 154 -1.21 -24.96 -6.38
N SER A 155 -2.05 -25.95 -6.00
CA SER A 155 -3.28 -26.25 -6.72
C SER A 155 -4.28 -25.10 -6.71
N THR A 156 -4.46 -24.44 -5.56
CA THR A 156 -5.33 -23.27 -5.44
C THR A 156 -4.75 -22.06 -6.20
N TYR A 157 -3.43 -21.88 -6.19
CA TYR A 157 -2.75 -20.87 -6.98
C TYR A 157 -2.96 -21.07 -8.49
N LYS A 158 -2.76 -22.29 -9.00
CA LYS A 158 -3.05 -22.63 -10.42
C LYS A 158 -4.51 -22.37 -10.77
N LEU A 159 -5.44 -22.75 -9.90
CA LEU A 159 -6.86 -22.46 -10.08
C LEU A 159 -7.12 -20.94 -10.16
N ALA A 160 -6.54 -20.15 -9.26
CA ALA A 160 -6.67 -18.70 -9.27
C ALA A 160 -6.12 -18.07 -10.56
N ARG A 161 -4.98 -18.55 -11.09
CA ARG A 161 -4.41 -18.11 -12.39
C ARG A 161 -5.34 -18.36 -13.57
N ILE A 162 -6.17 -19.40 -13.51
CA ILE A 162 -7.14 -19.69 -14.57
C ILE A 162 -8.40 -18.83 -14.35
N LEU A 163 -8.92 -18.78 -13.11
CA LEU A 163 -10.17 -18.09 -12.78
C LEU A 163 -10.07 -16.57 -12.88
N LEU A 164 -8.97 -15.95 -12.47
CA LEU A 164 -8.83 -14.49 -12.46
C LEU A 164 -8.96 -13.90 -13.87
N PRO A 165 -8.18 -14.34 -14.89
CA PRO A 165 -8.39 -13.91 -16.26
C PRO A 165 -9.80 -14.22 -16.78
N MET A 166 -10.41 -15.35 -16.40
CA MET A 166 -11.79 -15.67 -16.81
C MET A 166 -12.83 -14.75 -16.16
N LEU A 167 -12.64 -14.33 -14.90
CA LEU A 167 -13.50 -13.33 -14.26
C LEU A 167 -13.42 -12.01 -15.02
N PHE A 168 -12.22 -11.56 -15.33
CA PHE A 168 -12.02 -10.35 -16.15
C PHE A 168 -12.62 -10.55 -17.56
N ASN A 169 -12.45 -11.71 -18.21
CA ASN A 169 -12.94 -11.98 -19.56
C ASN A 169 -14.46 -12.22 -19.67
N SER A 170 -15.09 -12.87 -18.70
CA SER A 170 -16.54 -13.16 -18.70
C SER A 170 -17.36 -11.87 -18.64
N ILE A 171 -16.84 -10.87 -17.93
CA ILE A 171 -17.39 -9.51 -17.86
C ILE A 171 -17.25 -8.78 -19.21
N LEU A 172 -16.25 -9.13 -20.04
CA LEU A 172 -16.01 -8.54 -21.35
C LEU A 172 -16.85 -9.22 -22.45
N ASN A 173 -16.95 -10.55 -22.42
CA ASN A 173 -17.66 -11.34 -23.44
C ASN A 173 -19.17 -11.10 -23.42
N THR A 174 -19.74 -10.71 -22.28
CA THR A 174 -21.13 -10.27 -22.19
C THR A 174 -21.40 -8.93 -22.89
N MET A 175 -20.37 -8.25 -23.41
CA MET A 175 -20.46 -6.88 -23.95
C MET A 175 -19.82 -6.69 -25.35
N THR A 176 -19.57 -7.74 -26.14
CA THR A 176 -18.98 -7.65 -27.51
C THR A 176 -17.57 -7.00 -27.54
N ILE A 177 -16.81 -7.08 -26.45
CA ILE A 177 -15.46 -6.51 -26.34
C ILE A 177 -14.42 -7.59 -26.68
N ARG A 178 -13.49 -7.32 -27.60
CA ARG A 178 -12.51 -8.31 -28.06
C ARG A 178 -11.39 -8.48 -27.03
N LYS A 179 -10.72 -9.64 -26.98
CA LYS A 179 -9.55 -9.90 -26.10
C LYS A 179 -8.43 -8.84 -26.22
N ALA A 180 -8.31 -8.19 -27.38
CA ALA A 180 -7.35 -7.10 -27.60
C ALA A 180 -7.65 -5.85 -26.74
N ASP A 181 -8.91 -5.63 -26.36
CA ASP A 181 -9.36 -4.46 -25.60
C ASP A 181 -9.08 -4.59 -24.10
N LEU A 182 -8.92 -5.82 -23.56
CA LEU A 182 -8.54 -6.02 -22.15
C LEU A 182 -7.11 -5.56 -21.88
N ARG A 183 -6.19 -5.84 -22.81
CA ARG A 183 -4.78 -5.43 -22.73
C ARG A 183 -4.63 -3.91 -22.69
N LYS A 184 -5.51 -3.20 -23.40
CA LYS A 184 -5.55 -1.73 -23.37
C LYS A 184 -6.08 -1.16 -22.06
N LYS A 185 -6.92 -1.91 -21.34
CA LYS A 185 -7.57 -1.46 -20.10
C LYS A 185 -6.75 -1.73 -18.83
N LEU A 186 -5.98 -2.81 -18.78
CA LEU A 186 -5.09 -3.09 -17.65
C LEU A 186 -3.64 -2.98 -18.10
N ARG A 187 -3.00 -1.85 -17.80
CA ARG A 187 -1.64 -1.57 -18.24
C ARG A 187 -0.65 -1.80 -17.11
N ILE A 188 0.46 -2.44 -17.44
CA ILE A 188 1.59 -2.63 -16.55
C ILE A 188 2.76 -1.86 -17.14
N SER A 189 3.37 -0.98 -16.34
CA SER A 189 4.51 -0.15 -16.74
C SER A 189 5.57 -0.10 -15.65
N GLY A 190 6.71 0.51 -15.97
CA GLY A 190 7.82 0.73 -15.03
C GLY A 190 8.93 -0.30 -15.16
N HIS A 191 9.69 -0.51 -14.08
CA HIS A 191 10.96 -1.24 -14.05
C HIS A 191 10.79 -2.76 -14.00
N VAL A 192 10.07 -3.33 -14.97
CA VAL A 192 9.66 -4.74 -14.96
C VAL A 192 10.83 -5.71 -15.17
N GLU A 193 11.75 -5.45 -16.10
CA GLU A 193 12.87 -6.37 -16.35
C GLU A 193 13.90 -6.32 -15.22
N GLU A 194 14.28 -5.12 -14.81
CA GLU A 194 15.11 -4.89 -13.63
C GLU A 194 14.54 -5.62 -12.42
N LEU A 195 13.24 -5.46 -12.12
CA LEU A 195 12.57 -6.22 -11.07
C LEU A 195 12.67 -7.74 -11.23
N ARG A 196 12.43 -8.27 -12.43
CA ARG A 196 12.50 -9.71 -12.70
C ARG A 196 13.90 -10.26 -12.49
N SER A 197 14.93 -9.49 -12.84
CA SER A 197 16.33 -9.86 -12.68
C SER A 197 16.76 -9.99 -11.21
N LEU A 198 16.01 -9.42 -10.26
CA LEU A 198 16.35 -9.43 -8.83
C LEU A 198 15.78 -10.64 -8.07
N VAL A 199 14.82 -11.35 -8.66
CA VAL A 199 14.05 -12.41 -8.00
C VAL A 199 14.92 -13.58 -7.51
N ASP A 200 15.95 -13.93 -8.26
CA ASP A 200 16.90 -15.00 -7.92
C ASP A 200 18.08 -14.51 -7.05
N LYS A 201 18.21 -13.19 -6.86
CA LYS A 201 19.29 -12.54 -6.10
C LYS A 201 18.90 -12.14 -4.67
N GLY A 202 17.61 -12.20 -4.33
CA GLY A 202 17.16 -11.75 -3.02
C GLY A 202 15.64 -11.78 -2.82
N THR A 203 15.19 -11.12 -1.76
CA THR A 203 13.78 -11.06 -1.38
C THR A 203 13.14 -9.76 -1.83
N VAL A 204 12.14 -9.85 -2.70
CA VAL A 204 11.39 -8.68 -3.17
C VAL A 204 10.24 -8.34 -2.22
N VAL A 205 10.15 -7.07 -1.83
CA VAL A 205 9.08 -6.50 -1.01
C VAL A 205 8.34 -5.42 -1.79
N PHE A 206 7.08 -5.70 -2.12
CA PHE A 206 6.20 -4.72 -2.74
C PHE A 206 5.56 -3.82 -1.70
N VAL A 207 5.72 -2.50 -1.90
CA VAL A 207 5.12 -1.45 -1.07
C VAL A 207 4.16 -0.61 -1.91
N PRO A 208 2.94 -1.12 -2.19
CA PRO A 208 1.95 -0.44 -3.02
C PRO A 208 1.22 0.72 -2.34
N THR A 209 0.80 1.71 -3.13
CA THR A 209 -0.27 2.65 -2.74
C THR A 209 -1.61 1.92 -2.56
N HIS A 210 -2.52 2.42 -1.74
CA HIS A 210 -3.82 1.79 -1.47
C HIS A 210 -5.00 2.74 -1.69
N PHE A 211 -5.81 2.54 -2.74
CA PHE A 211 -6.99 3.33 -3.06
C PHE A 211 -8.30 2.54 -3.00
N SER A 212 -8.27 1.25 -3.37
CA SER A 212 -9.47 0.42 -3.48
C SER A 212 -9.29 -0.94 -2.79
N ASN A 213 -10.40 -1.60 -2.45
CA ASN A 213 -10.32 -3.01 -2.06
C ASN A 213 -9.78 -3.88 -3.20
N LEU A 214 -9.91 -3.45 -4.46
CA LEU A 214 -9.44 -4.21 -5.62
C LEU A 214 -7.90 -4.26 -5.73
N ASP A 215 -7.18 -3.36 -5.07
CA ASP A 215 -5.72 -3.21 -5.22
C ASP A 215 -4.97 -4.53 -4.98
N SER A 216 -5.29 -5.26 -3.91
CA SER A 216 -4.61 -6.53 -3.60
C SER A 216 -4.76 -7.57 -4.71
N ILE A 217 -5.93 -7.62 -5.36
CA ILE A 217 -6.17 -8.52 -6.50
C ILE A 217 -5.39 -8.03 -7.71
N LEU A 218 -5.41 -6.74 -8.00
CA LEU A 218 -4.75 -6.17 -9.17
C LEU A 218 -3.23 -6.28 -9.10
N ILE A 219 -2.64 -6.09 -7.92
CA ILE A 219 -1.19 -6.27 -7.74
C ILE A 219 -0.82 -7.74 -7.86
N GLY A 220 -1.59 -8.65 -7.24
CA GLY A 220 -1.35 -10.09 -7.38
C GLY A 220 -1.49 -10.57 -8.83
N TRP A 221 -2.47 -10.03 -9.56
CA TRP A 221 -2.63 -10.27 -11.00
C TRP A 221 -1.44 -9.69 -11.78
N ALA A 222 -1.07 -8.42 -11.55
CA ALA A 222 0.03 -7.77 -12.26
C ALA A 222 1.36 -8.50 -12.04
N ALA A 223 1.64 -8.90 -10.80
CA ALA A 223 2.79 -9.72 -10.43
C ALA A 223 2.83 -11.05 -11.22
N ASP A 224 1.71 -11.77 -11.30
CA ASP A 224 1.61 -12.99 -12.11
C ASP A 224 1.87 -12.72 -13.60
N ARG A 225 1.36 -11.59 -14.14
CA ARG A 225 1.54 -11.22 -15.54
C ARG A 225 2.97 -10.86 -15.88
N ILE A 226 3.71 -10.26 -14.95
CA ILE A 226 5.15 -10.00 -15.10
C ILE A 226 6.02 -11.19 -14.67
N GLY A 227 5.43 -12.38 -14.45
CA GLY A 227 6.15 -13.62 -14.16
C GLY A 227 6.80 -13.69 -12.78
N MET A 228 6.37 -12.84 -11.84
CA MET A 228 6.84 -12.89 -10.45
C MET A 228 6.28 -14.10 -9.71
N LEU A 229 6.91 -14.45 -8.59
CA LEU A 229 6.42 -15.45 -7.66
C LEU A 229 5.21 -14.93 -6.86
N ALA A 230 4.51 -15.84 -6.18
CA ALA A 230 3.49 -15.45 -5.22
C ALA A 230 4.11 -14.76 -4.00
N PHE A 231 3.48 -13.65 -3.61
CA PHE A 231 3.86 -12.87 -2.45
C PHE A 231 3.07 -13.33 -1.22
N SER A 232 3.69 -13.25 -0.04
CA SER A 232 2.95 -13.28 1.22
C SER A 232 2.37 -11.90 1.50
N TYR A 233 1.09 -11.82 1.84
CA TYR A 233 0.39 -10.55 2.02
C TYR A 233 -0.56 -10.56 3.22
N GLY A 234 -0.71 -9.40 3.85
CA GLY A 234 -1.58 -9.26 5.02
C GLY A 234 -3.06 -9.12 4.62
N ALA A 235 -3.90 -10.05 5.04
CA ALA A 235 -5.35 -9.99 4.84
C ALA A 235 -6.08 -9.72 6.16
N GLY A 236 -7.00 -8.76 6.17
CA GLY A 236 -7.83 -8.48 7.35
C GLY A 236 -8.65 -9.70 7.76
N LEU A 237 -8.70 -10.01 9.07
CA LEU A 237 -9.44 -11.17 9.59
C LEU A 237 -10.94 -11.13 9.20
N ASN A 238 -11.52 -9.94 9.02
CA ASN A 238 -12.90 -9.75 8.56
C ASN A 238 -13.17 -10.29 7.13
N LEU A 239 -12.14 -10.40 6.29
CA LEU A 239 -12.26 -10.94 4.92
C LEU A 239 -12.56 -12.45 4.92
N PHE A 240 -12.26 -13.13 6.02
CA PHE A 240 -12.48 -14.57 6.19
C PHE A 240 -13.93 -14.90 6.57
N ASN A 241 -14.80 -13.89 6.77
CA ASN A 241 -16.23 -14.09 7.00
C ASN A 241 -16.95 -14.70 5.78
N ASN A 242 -16.46 -14.42 4.56
CA ASN A 242 -17.01 -14.99 3.33
C ASN A 242 -16.30 -16.31 3.00
N LYS A 243 -17.05 -17.40 2.84
CA LYS A 243 -16.50 -18.75 2.58
C LYS A 243 -15.61 -18.84 1.33
N ILE A 244 -15.99 -18.14 0.26
CA ILE A 244 -15.22 -18.15 -1.00
C ILE A 244 -13.91 -17.38 -0.81
N MET A 245 -13.98 -16.17 -0.24
CA MET A 245 -12.78 -15.36 0.02
C MET A 245 -11.83 -16.06 1.00
N SER A 246 -12.39 -16.64 2.07
CA SER A 246 -11.65 -17.44 3.05
C SER A 246 -10.95 -18.63 2.40
N TYR A 247 -11.63 -19.37 1.50
CA TYR A 247 -11.04 -20.47 0.75
C TYR A 247 -9.80 -20.05 -0.04
N PHE A 248 -9.88 -18.94 -0.78
CA PHE A 248 -8.75 -18.48 -1.60
C PHE A 248 -7.64 -17.84 -0.75
N PHE A 249 -7.97 -16.84 0.08
CA PHE A 249 -6.94 -16.11 0.85
C PHE A 249 -6.17 -17.02 1.80
N SER A 250 -6.84 -17.96 2.48
CA SER A 250 -6.16 -18.93 3.36
C SER A 250 -5.19 -19.87 2.63
N ARG A 251 -5.20 -19.92 1.30
CA ARG A 251 -4.42 -20.86 0.48
C ARG A 251 -3.54 -20.19 -0.56
N LEU A 252 -3.56 -18.86 -0.64
CA LEU A 252 -2.79 -18.06 -1.60
C LEU A 252 -1.66 -17.27 -0.91
N GLY A 253 -1.26 -17.66 0.31
CA GLY A 253 -0.15 -17.02 1.02
C GLY A 253 -0.53 -15.84 1.90
N ALA A 254 -1.84 -15.60 2.12
CA ALA A 254 -2.28 -14.53 2.99
C ALA A 254 -2.02 -14.87 4.47
N TYR A 255 -1.35 -13.99 5.19
CA TYR A 255 -1.28 -14.04 6.64
C TYR A 255 -2.36 -13.13 7.24
N THR A 256 -2.88 -13.51 8.40
CA THR A 256 -4.08 -12.89 8.97
C THR A 256 -3.71 -11.68 9.81
N LEU A 257 -4.49 -10.60 9.63
CA LEU A 257 -4.37 -9.35 10.38
C LEU A 257 -5.68 -9.02 11.11
N ASP A 258 -5.67 -9.14 12.44
CA ASP A 258 -6.73 -8.62 13.30
C ASP A 258 -6.40 -7.20 13.76
N ARG A 259 -6.98 -6.21 13.06
CA ARG A 259 -6.76 -4.79 13.32
C ARG A 259 -7.33 -4.32 14.69
N ARG A 260 -8.12 -5.16 15.36
CA ARG A 260 -8.62 -4.91 16.73
C ARG A 260 -7.57 -5.22 17.78
N LYS A 261 -6.67 -6.17 17.50
CA LYS A 261 -5.58 -6.56 18.41
C LYS A 261 -4.41 -5.59 18.29
N LYS A 262 -4.23 -4.75 19.31
CA LYS A 262 -3.13 -3.76 19.40
C LYS A 262 -2.25 -3.97 20.63
N ASN A 263 -2.28 -5.18 21.18
CA ASN A 263 -1.44 -5.54 22.32
C ASN A 263 0.00 -5.85 21.86
N PRO A 264 1.02 -5.67 22.72
CA PRO A 264 2.42 -5.82 22.32
C PRO A 264 2.77 -7.22 21.80
N PHE A 265 2.19 -8.28 22.37
CA PHE A 265 2.49 -9.65 21.98
C PHE A 265 2.02 -9.94 20.55
N TYR A 266 0.81 -9.49 20.22
CA TYR A 266 0.26 -9.65 18.87
C TYR A 266 1.04 -8.83 17.84
N LEU A 267 1.35 -7.57 18.16
CA LEU A 267 2.11 -6.70 17.25
C LEU A 267 3.54 -7.21 17.03
N GLU A 268 4.20 -7.73 18.07
CA GLU A 268 5.52 -8.34 17.94
C GLU A 268 5.46 -9.64 17.13
N SER A 269 4.43 -10.48 17.35
CA SER A 269 4.22 -11.70 16.55
C SER A 269 4.08 -11.40 15.06
N LEU A 270 3.35 -10.33 14.70
CA LEU A 270 3.22 -9.88 13.31
C LEU A 270 4.54 -9.40 12.71
N LYS A 271 5.32 -8.63 13.49
CA LYS A 271 6.63 -8.14 13.04
C LYS A 271 7.60 -9.30 12.84
N SER A 272 7.68 -10.21 13.82
CA SER A 272 8.49 -11.41 13.76
C SER A 272 8.11 -12.31 12.59
N PHE A 273 6.82 -12.51 12.33
CA PHE A 273 6.35 -13.28 11.17
C PHE A 273 6.86 -12.65 9.86
N SER A 274 6.68 -11.33 9.71
CA SER A 274 7.10 -10.61 8.50
C SER A 274 8.62 -10.66 8.33
N GLN A 275 9.38 -10.42 9.39
CA GLN A 275 10.84 -10.47 9.36
C GLN A 275 11.34 -11.87 8.98
N LEU A 276 10.94 -12.91 9.72
CA LEU A 276 11.41 -14.27 9.46
C LEU A 276 10.97 -14.79 8.09
N SER A 277 9.81 -14.36 7.58
CA SER A 277 9.38 -14.68 6.21
C SER A 277 10.32 -14.06 5.18
N ILE A 278 10.69 -12.78 5.35
CA ILE A 278 11.62 -12.08 4.45
C ILE A 278 13.01 -12.73 4.50
N GLU A 279 13.50 -13.07 5.69
CA GLU A 279 14.78 -13.77 5.90
C GLU A 279 14.82 -15.13 5.20
N ARG A 280 13.68 -15.84 5.14
CA ARG A 280 13.54 -17.12 4.42
C ARG A 280 13.29 -16.97 2.91
N GLY A 281 13.50 -15.78 2.33
CA GLY A 281 13.35 -15.55 0.89
C GLY A 281 11.91 -15.28 0.44
N VAL A 282 10.93 -15.25 1.34
CA VAL A 282 9.52 -15.09 0.95
C VAL A 282 9.25 -13.65 0.55
N HIS A 283 9.00 -13.45 -0.75
CA HIS A 283 8.58 -12.16 -1.28
C HIS A 283 7.32 -11.68 -0.56
N SER A 284 7.29 -10.41 -0.17
CA SER A 284 6.29 -9.87 0.75
C SER A 284 5.58 -8.66 0.16
N LEU A 285 4.28 -8.53 0.41
CA LEU A 285 3.46 -7.42 -0.04
C LEU A 285 2.68 -6.86 1.14
N PHE A 286 2.91 -5.59 1.45
CA PHE A 286 2.09 -4.87 2.42
C PHE A 286 1.86 -3.43 1.98
N PHE A 287 0.69 -2.89 2.30
CA PHE A 287 0.36 -1.50 2.01
C PHE A 287 0.92 -0.59 3.11
N PRO A 288 2.03 0.15 2.87
CA PRO A 288 2.68 0.95 3.90
C PRO A 288 1.80 2.11 4.39
N GLY A 289 0.79 2.56 3.63
CA GLY A 289 -0.20 3.52 4.12
C GLY A 289 -1.07 2.99 5.28
N GLY A 290 -1.13 1.67 5.47
CA GLY A 290 -1.89 0.98 6.53
C GLY A 290 -3.41 0.93 6.31
N THR A 291 -3.97 1.87 5.55
CA THR A 291 -5.37 1.92 5.12
C THR A 291 -5.50 2.52 3.73
N ARG A 292 -6.63 2.25 3.05
CA ARG A 292 -7.00 2.95 1.82
C ARG A 292 -6.96 4.46 2.01
N SER A 293 -6.49 5.20 1.01
CA SER A 293 -6.49 6.65 0.96
C SER A 293 -7.93 7.16 1.03
N ARG A 294 -8.27 7.79 2.16
CA ARG A 294 -9.64 8.24 2.41
C ARG A 294 -9.99 9.51 1.63
N ASN A 295 -8.99 10.33 1.29
CA ASN A 295 -9.20 11.59 0.56
C ASN A 295 -8.76 11.51 -0.91
N GLY A 296 -8.29 10.37 -1.39
CA GLY A 296 -7.85 10.17 -2.78
C GLY A 296 -6.44 10.72 -3.09
N ALA A 297 -5.74 11.29 -2.10
CA ALA A 297 -4.35 11.72 -2.26
C ALA A 297 -3.39 10.52 -2.25
N LEU A 298 -2.24 10.68 -2.91
CA LEU A 298 -1.07 9.81 -2.67
C LEU A 298 -0.69 9.87 -1.18
N GLU A 299 -0.19 8.76 -0.65
CA GLU A 299 0.22 8.69 0.74
C GLU A 299 1.39 9.65 1.02
N GLU A 300 1.18 10.60 1.93
CA GLU A 300 2.22 11.54 2.38
C GLU A 300 3.01 11.00 3.58
N ARG A 301 2.51 9.95 4.25
CA ARG A 301 3.13 9.33 5.43
C ARG A 301 2.85 7.84 5.46
N LEU A 302 3.83 7.06 5.88
CA LEU A 302 3.76 5.60 5.93
C LEU A 302 3.81 5.05 7.37
N LYS A 303 3.32 3.82 7.54
CA LYS A 303 3.44 3.05 8.77
C LYS A 303 4.77 2.32 8.78
N LEU A 304 5.60 2.65 9.77
CA LEU A 304 6.95 2.12 9.90
C LEU A 304 7.00 0.65 10.37
N GLY A 305 5.89 0.13 10.93
CA GLY A 305 5.88 -1.17 11.63
C GLY A 305 6.35 -2.36 10.79
N LEU A 306 5.71 -2.63 9.65
CA LEU A 306 6.12 -3.70 8.72
C LEU A 306 7.25 -3.26 7.79
N LEU A 307 7.52 -1.96 7.67
CA LEU A 307 8.65 -1.50 6.87
C LEU A 307 9.97 -1.79 7.58
N GLY A 308 10.02 -1.62 8.90
CA GLY A 308 11.20 -1.92 9.70
C GLY A 308 11.57 -3.40 9.73
N THR A 309 10.63 -4.31 9.48
CA THR A 309 10.95 -5.76 9.42
C THR A 309 11.82 -6.11 8.22
N ALA A 310 11.76 -5.34 7.13
CA ALA A 310 12.67 -5.49 6.00
C ALA A 310 14.11 -5.05 6.35
N ILE A 311 14.24 -3.95 7.11
CA ILE A 311 15.53 -3.45 7.64
C ILE A 311 16.13 -4.48 8.59
N ASP A 312 15.32 -5.01 9.52
CA ASP A 312 15.76 -6.00 10.50
C ASP A 312 16.14 -7.32 9.82
N ALA A 313 15.35 -7.77 8.82
CA ALA A 313 15.64 -8.96 8.04
C ALA A 313 16.95 -8.84 7.27
N GLN A 314 17.20 -7.70 6.59
CA GLN A 314 18.47 -7.48 5.90
C GLN A 314 19.67 -7.56 6.85
N GLY A 315 19.55 -6.96 8.05
CA GLY A 315 20.58 -7.05 9.08
C GLY A 315 20.87 -8.49 9.50
N ALA A 316 19.81 -9.27 9.78
CA ALA A 316 19.93 -10.68 10.18
C ALA A 316 20.55 -11.56 9.07
N VAL A 317 20.22 -11.29 7.81
CA VAL A 317 20.84 -11.97 6.64
C VAL A 317 22.33 -11.67 6.57
N LEU A 318 22.74 -10.40 6.75
CA LEU A 318 24.15 -10.01 6.76
C LEU A 318 24.93 -10.60 7.95
N GLU A 319 24.31 -10.67 9.14
CA GLU A 319 24.91 -11.30 10.33
C GLU A 319 25.22 -12.79 10.11
N ARG A 320 24.43 -13.49 9.28
CA ARG A 320 24.68 -14.88 8.88
C ARG A 320 25.73 -15.03 7.77
N GLY A 321 26.27 -13.93 7.24
CA GLY A 321 27.23 -13.94 6.13
C GLY A 321 26.61 -14.26 4.77
N GLU A 322 25.27 -14.18 4.67
CA GLU A 322 24.55 -14.37 3.42
C GLU A 322 24.61 -13.10 2.56
N LYS A 323 24.60 -13.26 1.24
CA LYS A 323 24.66 -12.15 0.27
C LYS A 323 23.29 -11.68 -0.23
N ASN A 324 22.22 -12.38 0.15
CA ASN A 324 20.89 -12.07 -0.33
C ASN A 324 20.48 -10.67 0.14
N LYS A 325 19.97 -9.87 -0.78
CA LYS A 325 19.45 -8.53 -0.45
C LYS A 325 17.94 -8.54 -0.33
N VAL A 326 17.41 -7.59 0.42
CA VAL A 326 15.99 -7.28 0.45
C VAL A 326 15.75 -6.07 -0.45
N TYR A 327 14.96 -6.27 -1.50
CA TYR A 327 14.65 -5.24 -2.48
C TYR A 327 13.27 -4.65 -2.22
N ILE A 328 13.19 -3.33 -2.05
CA ILE A 328 11.95 -2.58 -1.84
C ILE A 328 11.49 -2.02 -3.19
N VAL A 329 10.25 -2.32 -3.56
CA VAL A 329 9.67 -1.89 -4.85
C VAL A 329 8.38 -1.11 -4.61
N PRO A 330 8.41 0.23 -4.80
CA PRO A 330 7.21 1.06 -4.78
C PRO A 330 6.29 0.67 -5.94
N VAL A 331 4.99 0.48 -5.67
CA VAL A 331 4.00 0.16 -6.72
C VAL A 331 2.86 1.17 -6.67
N VAL A 332 2.63 1.91 -7.75
CA VAL A 332 1.58 2.92 -7.80
C VAL A 332 0.42 2.43 -8.66
N LEU A 333 -0.78 2.37 -8.08
CA LEU A 333 -2.01 2.07 -8.80
C LEU A 333 -2.73 3.36 -9.17
N ASN A 334 -3.03 3.51 -10.45
CA ASN A 334 -3.68 4.69 -11.01
C ASN A 334 -5.05 4.29 -11.57
N TYR A 335 -6.09 5.00 -11.12
CA TYR A 335 -7.49 4.72 -11.44
C TYR A 335 -8.15 5.99 -11.93
N HIS A 336 -8.94 5.91 -13.00
CA HIS A 336 -9.82 7.04 -13.31
C HIS A 336 -10.92 7.24 -12.27
N PHE A 337 -11.45 6.14 -11.71
CA PHE A 337 -12.46 6.16 -10.67
C PHE A 337 -12.30 5.00 -9.69
N VAL A 338 -12.68 5.25 -8.43
CA VAL A 338 -12.60 4.29 -7.32
C VAL A 338 -14.02 4.01 -6.81
N LEU A 339 -14.33 2.73 -6.68
CA LEU A 339 -15.63 2.21 -6.25
C LEU A 339 -16.05 2.79 -4.88
N GLU A 340 -15.09 2.82 -3.96
CA GLU A 340 -15.31 3.24 -2.57
C GLU A 340 -15.18 4.75 -2.36
N ALA A 341 -14.83 5.53 -3.39
CA ALA A 341 -14.47 6.95 -3.30
C ALA A 341 -15.47 7.76 -2.47
N LYS A 342 -16.78 7.61 -2.73
CA LYS A 342 -17.84 8.33 -2.02
C LYS A 342 -17.79 8.08 -0.52
N SER A 343 -17.79 6.81 -0.11
CA SER A 343 -17.73 6.44 1.31
C SER A 343 -16.41 6.86 1.96
N LEU A 344 -15.30 6.75 1.22
CA LEU A 344 -13.97 7.12 1.70
C LEU A 344 -13.89 8.62 1.99
N ILE A 345 -14.36 9.47 1.06
CA ILE A 345 -14.29 10.92 1.24
C ILE A 345 -15.24 11.40 2.34
N GLU A 346 -16.45 10.85 2.42
CA GLU A 346 -17.38 11.15 3.52
C GLU A 346 -16.77 10.81 4.88
N GLN A 347 -16.10 9.66 4.99
CA GLN A 347 -15.38 9.27 6.21
C GLN A 347 -14.21 10.22 6.53
N HIS A 348 -13.47 10.67 5.51
CA HIS A 348 -12.40 11.64 5.70
C HIS A 348 -12.94 12.95 6.25
N LEU A 349 -13.98 13.50 5.61
CA LEU A 349 -14.55 14.81 5.95
C LEU A 349 -15.20 14.82 7.33
N LYS A 350 -15.85 13.72 7.75
CA LYS A 350 -16.37 13.56 9.13
C LYS A 350 -15.25 13.54 10.16
N TYR A 351 -14.17 12.79 9.89
CA TYR A 351 -13.02 12.70 10.78
C TYR A 351 -12.30 14.05 10.94
N THR A 352 -12.02 14.75 9.83
CA THR A 352 -11.38 16.07 9.87
C THR A 352 -12.31 17.16 10.43
N GLY A 353 -13.64 16.94 10.33
CA GLY A 353 -14.68 17.83 10.85
C GLY A 353 -14.96 17.67 12.35
N LYS A 354 -14.24 16.76 13.04
CA LYS A 354 -14.38 16.46 14.48
C LYS A 354 -15.74 15.90 14.91
N GLU A 355 -16.50 15.30 14.00
CA GLU A 355 -17.69 14.53 14.39
C GLU A 355 -17.28 13.10 14.79
N LEU A 356 -17.83 12.59 15.91
CA LEU A 356 -17.53 11.26 16.44
C LEU A 356 -17.84 10.18 15.39
N TYR A 357 -16.89 9.26 15.20
CA TYR A 357 -16.91 8.25 14.15
C TYR A 357 -17.26 6.86 14.70
N ILE A 358 -18.21 6.18 14.04
CA ILE A 358 -18.38 4.72 14.11
C ILE A 358 -17.81 4.13 12.80
N PRO A 359 -16.80 3.24 12.86
CA PRO A 359 -16.33 2.55 11.68
C PRO A 359 -17.36 1.55 11.18
N GLU A 360 -18.10 1.89 10.12
CA GLU A 360 -18.76 0.87 9.31
C GLU A 360 -17.73 0.21 8.40
N GLY A 361 -17.52 -1.08 8.61
CA GLY A 361 -16.70 -1.91 7.74
C GLY A 361 -17.37 -2.05 6.39
N SER A 362 -16.97 -1.24 5.40
CA SER A 362 -17.26 -1.54 3.99
C SER A 362 -16.47 -2.79 3.62
N GLY A 363 -17.07 -3.93 3.93
CA GLY A 363 -16.52 -5.25 3.66
C GLY A 363 -16.33 -5.47 2.17
N PHE A 364 -15.39 -6.36 1.85
CA PHE A 364 -15.13 -6.82 0.49
C PHE A 364 -16.36 -7.56 -0.06
N SER A 365 -17.13 -6.92 -0.95
CA SER A 365 -18.33 -7.51 -1.55
C SER A 365 -18.02 -8.00 -2.97
N ALA A 366 -18.14 -9.31 -3.20
CA ALA A 366 -17.95 -9.91 -4.52
C ALA A 366 -18.92 -9.32 -5.57
N MET A 367 -20.16 -9.02 -5.18
CA MET A 367 -21.15 -8.36 -6.05
C MET A 367 -20.75 -6.92 -6.38
N GLY A 368 -20.22 -6.18 -5.39
CA GLY A 368 -19.71 -4.83 -5.60
C GLY A 368 -18.56 -4.80 -6.61
N ILE A 369 -17.60 -5.72 -6.45
CA ILE A 369 -16.47 -5.89 -7.38
C ILE A 369 -16.95 -6.25 -8.78
N LEU A 370 -17.90 -7.18 -8.91
CA LEU A 370 -18.47 -7.54 -10.20
C LEU A 370 -19.15 -6.34 -10.88
N LYS A 371 -19.89 -5.52 -10.13
CA LYS A 371 -20.50 -4.28 -10.64
C LYS A 371 -19.44 -3.29 -11.10
N TYR A 372 -18.38 -3.10 -10.32
CA TYR A 372 -17.27 -2.22 -10.69
C TYR A 372 -16.56 -2.69 -11.94
N LEU A 373 -16.18 -3.96 -12.01
CA LEU A 373 -15.53 -4.53 -13.17
C LEU A 373 -16.41 -4.40 -14.42
N ARG A 374 -17.73 -4.59 -14.32
CA ARG A 374 -18.67 -4.33 -15.42
C ARG A 374 -18.64 -2.87 -15.88
N GLN A 375 -18.65 -1.91 -14.97
CA GLN A 375 -18.63 -0.49 -15.32
C GLN A 375 -17.26 -0.01 -15.81
N PHE A 376 -16.18 -0.50 -15.23
CA PHE A 376 -14.81 -0.32 -15.69
C PHE A 376 -14.68 -0.78 -17.15
N VAL A 377 -15.22 -1.95 -17.45
CA VAL A 377 -15.30 -2.48 -18.81
C VAL A 377 -16.17 -1.61 -19.71
N TYR A 378 -17.37 -1.22 -19.27
CA TYR A 378 -18.29 -0.41 -20.08
C TYR A 378 -17.72 0.96 -20.48
N ASN A 379 -17.03 1.64 -19.57
CA ASN A 379 -16.57 3.01 -19.79
C ASN A 379 -15.19 3.12 -20.46
N SER A 380 -14.64 2.00 -20.96
CA SER A 380 -13.30 1.95 -21.58
C SER A 380 -12.17 2.51 -20.72
N SER A 381 -12.34 2.51 -19.39
CA SER A 381 -11.36 3.05 -18.46
C SER A 381 -10.08 2.21 -18.44
N GLU A 382 -8.94 2.87 -18.24
CA GLU A 382 -7.68 2.21 -17.94
C GLU A 382 -7.40 2.17 -16.43
N ILE A 383 -6.80 1.06 -15.97
CA ILE A 383 -6.11 0.93 -14.69
C ILE A 383 -4.65 0.68 -15.00
N LEU A 384 -3.78 1.48 -14.40
CA LEU A 384 -2.34 1.36 -14.59
C LEU A 384 -1.68 0.95 -13.29
N VAL A 385 -0.92 -0.14 -13.36
CA VAL A 385 -0.03 -0.61 -12.30
C VAL A 385 1.39 -0.27 -12.73
N ASN A 386 1.98 0.74 -12.08
CA ASN A 386 3.33 1.17 -12.37
C ASN A 386 4.29 0.66 -11.28
N PHE A 387 5.23 -0.19 -11.68
CA PHE A 387 6.31 -0.71 -10.82
C PHE A 387 7.47 0.28 -10.81
N GLY A 388 7.72 0.88 -9.66
CA GLY A 388 8.82 1.82 -9.50
C GLY A 388 10.18 1.13 -9.53
N GLN A 389 11.23 1.95 -9.67
CA GLN A 389 12.60 1.47 -9.63
C GLN A 389 12.87 0.73 -8.29
N PRO A 390 13.37 -0.52 -8.34
CA PRO A 390 13.76 -1.24 -7.14
C PRO A 390 14.84 -0.49 -6.35
N MET A 391 14.76 -0.58 -5.03
CA MET A 391 15.73 -0.01 -4.10
C MET A 391 16.18 -1.07 -3.10
N ASP A 392 17.33 -0.89 -2.47
CA ASP A 392 17.66 -1.62 -1.26
C ASP A 392 16.90 -1.05 -0.05
N VAL A 393 17.09 -1.69 1.12
CA VAL A 393 16.43 -1.26 2.36
C VAL A 393 16.93 0.10 2.88
N MET A 394 18.03 0.66 2.35
CA MET A 394 18.50 2.00 2.69
C MET A 394 17.95 3.07 1.73
N GLY A 395 17.21 2.66 0.69
CA GLY A 395 16.64 3.54 -0.31
C GLY A 395 17.58 3.89 -1.46
N ASN A 396 18.73 3.20 -1.58
CA ASN A 396 19.59 3.31 -2.74
C ASN A 396 18.96 2.52 -3.89
N PHE A 397 19.04 3.03 -5.13
CA PHE A 397 18.60 2.25 -6.29
C PHE A 397 19.50 1.05 -6.50
N VAL A 398 18.96 -0.03 -7.06
CA VAL A 398 19.74 -1.20 -7.42
C VAL A 398 19.77 -1.37 -8.93
N ASP A 399 20.80 -2.00 -9.48
CA ASP A 399 20.85 -2.37 -10.90
C ASP A 399 20.32 -3.79 -11.13
N GLU A 400 20.37 -4.26 -12.38
CA GLU A 400 19.91 -5.61 -12.75
C GLU A 400 20.76 -6.73 -12.10
N GLU A 401 22.01 -6.43 -11.72
CA GLU A 401 22.86 -7.33 -10.96
C GLU A 401 22.55 -7.33 -9.45
N GLY A 402 21.68 -6.45 -8.97
CA GLY A 402 21.33 -6.31 -7.57
C GLY A 402 22.37 -5.54 -6.74
N ARG A 403 23.29 -4.82 -7.37
CA ARG A 403 24.24 -3.92 -6.68
C ARG A 403 23.51 -2.66 -6.26
N SER A 404 23.79 -2.20 -5.04
CA SER A 404 23.20 -0.97 -4.50
C SER A 404 24.04 0.20 -4.98
N LEU A 405 23.42 1.25 -5.52
CA LEU A 405 24.13 2.37 -6.13
C LEU A 405 23.81 3.67 -5.41
N ASP A 406 24.86 4.42 -5.06
CA ASP A 406 24.70 5.78 -4.55
C ASP A 406 24.27 6.75 -5.68
N PRO A 407 23.93 8.02 -5.37
CA PRO A 407 23.56 9.00 -6.41
C PRO A 407 24.64 9.32 -7.44
N GLN A 408 25.89 8.90 -7.20
CA GLN A 408 27.02 9.04 -8.14
C GLN A 408 27.26 7.75 -8.97
N GLY A 409 26.48 6.70 -8.75
CA GLY A 409 26.60 5.41 -9.43
C GLY A 409 27.68 4.49 -8.84
N ARG A 410 28.18 4.77 -7.64
CA ARG A 410 29.15 3.90 -6.96
C ARG A 410 28.43 2.84 -6.14
N GLU A 411 29.03 1.65 -6.09
CA GLU A 411 28.48 0.55 -5.31
C GLU A 411 28.53 0.85 -3.80
N VAL A 412 27.43 0.56 -3.13
CA VAL A 412 27.22 0.73 -1.69
C VAL A 412 27.19 -0.64 -1.03
N ASP A 413 28.09 -0.88 -0.07
CA ASP A 413 28.01 -2.06 0.77
C ASP A 413 27.01 -1.81 1.92
N LEU A 414 25.91 -2.56 1.92
CA LEU A 414 24.92 -2.49 2.98
C LEU A 414 25.50 -2.83 4.35
N LYS A 415 26.55 -3.66 4.41
CA LYS A 415 27.19 -4.08 5.67
C LYS A 415 27.68 -2.89 6.50
N ASP A 416 28.11 -1.81 5.85
CA ASP A 416 28.58 -0.60 6.52
C ASP A 416 27.49 0.06 7.37
N TYR A 417 26.24 -0.01 6.93
CA TYR A 417 25.08 0.52 7.67
C TYR A 417 24.74 -0.32 8.89
N TYR A 418 25.10 -1.60 8.90
CA TYR A 418 24.81 -2.52 10.00
C TYR A 418 25.99 -2.71 10.96
N THR A 419 27.13 -2.08 10.69
CA THR A 419 28.36 -2.22 11.48
C THR A 419 28.48 -1.10 12.52
N SER A 420 28.66 -1.45 13.78
CA SER A 420 28.98 -0.53 14.88
C SER A 420 30.26 -0.99 15.57
N ALA A 421 31.22 -0.09 15.78
CA ALA A 421 32.54 -0.42 16.34
C ALA A 421 33.26 -1.59 15.63
N GLY A 422 33.09 -1.69 14.31
CA GLY A 422 33.72 -2.73 13.49
C GLY A 422 33.04 -4.11 13.55
N GLN A 423 31.92 -4.24 14.27
CA GLN A 423 31.14 -5.48 14.34
C GLN A 423 29.71 -5.26 13.79
N LEU A 424 29.24 -6.23 13.01
CA LEU A 424 27.82 -6.31 12.65
C LEU A 424 27.02 -6.52 13.92
N CYS A 425 26.06 -5.66 14.18
CA CYS A 425 25.16 -5.84 15.30
C CYS A 425 23.78 -5.26 15.03
N TYR A 426 22.78 -5.89 15.63
CA TYR A 426 21.44 -5.34 15.72
C TYR A 426 21.40 -4.09 16.61
N ASP A 427 21.01 -2.96 16.03
CA ASP A 427 20.75 -1.71 16.74
C ASP A 427 19.34 -1.22 16.39
N ARG A 428 18.44 -1.29 17.39
CA ARG A 428 17.05 -0.89 17.23
C ARG A 428 16.89 0.59 16.89
N GLN A 429 17.63 1.48 17.55
CA GLN A 429 17.47 2.92 17.35
C GLN A 429 17.96 3.33 15.97
N ARG A 430 19.09 2.77 15.53
CA ARG A 430 19.59 2.93 14.17
C ARG A 430 18.58 2.42 13.13
N ASN A 431 18.05 1.22 13.33
CA ASN A 431 17.08 0.63 12.40
C ASN A 431 15.77 1.44 12.34
N GLU A 432 15.31 2.01 13.46
CA GLU A 432 14.16 2.94 13.48
C GLU A 432 14.42 4.17 12.58
N VAL A 433 15.60 4.79 12.67
CA VAL A 433 15.98 5.92 11.80
C VAL A 433 16.08 5.52 10.32
N TYR A 434 16.65 4.36 10.01
CA TYR A 434 16.71 3.87 8.63
C TYR A 434 15.34 3.57 8.06
N THR A 435 14.42 3.04 8.89
CA THR A 435 13.04 2.82 8.50
C THR A 435 12.32 4.12 8.15
N GLU A 436 12.56 5.21 8.90
CA GLU A 436 12.01 6.53 8.59
C GLU A 436 12.54 7.08 7.25
N ARG A 437 13.85 6.97 7.02
CA ARG A 437 14.47 7.39 5.74
C ARG A 437 13.92 6.61 4.55
N LEU A 438 13.79 5.29 4.68
CA LEU A 438 13.20 4.44 3.66
C LEU A 438 11.73 4.83 3.40
N ALA A 439 10.97 5.15 4.45
CA ALA A 439 9.59 5.59 4.32
C ALA A 439 9.49 6.90 3.50
N ASP A 440 10.33 7.88 3.81
CA ASP A 440 10.38 9.15 3.07
C ASP A 440 10.74 8.93 1.60
N LYS A 441 11.71 8.03 1.35
CA LYS A 441 12.10 7.66 -0.02
C LYS A 441 10.96 6.98 -0.78
N ILE A 442 10.20 6.09 -0.16
CA ILE A 442 9.02 5.47 -0.78
C ILE A 442 7.95 6.52 -1.12
N VAL A 443 7.70 7.49 -0.23
CA VAL A 443 6.75 8.60 -0.48
C VAL A 443 7.22 9.47 -1.66
N GLU A 444 8.52 9.75 -1.75
CA GLU A 444 9.10 10.39 -2.94
C GLU A 444 8.83 9.58 -4.20
N ARG A 445 9.11 8.27 -4.17
CA ARG A 445 8.85 7.38 -5.32
C ARG A 445 7.38 7.30 -5.67
N PHE A 446 6.44 7.31 -4.73
CA PHE A 446 5.01 7.36 -5.07
C PHE A 446 4.63 8.58 -5.91
N ARG A 447 5.29 9.72 -5.70
CA ARG A 447 5.06 10.93 -6.52
C ARG A 447 5.65 10.80 -7.92
N VAL A 448 6.89 10.30 -8.02
CA VAL A 448 7.60 10.07 -9.29
C VAL A 448 6.90 9.02 -10.15
N GLU A 449 6.43 7.94 -9.51
CA GLU A 449 5.83 6.79 -10.18
C GLU A 449 4.32 6.94 -10.42
N ASN A 450 3.72 8.05 -9.98
CA ASN A 450 2.32 8.32 -10.23
C ASN A 450 2.09 8.72 -11.68
N VAL A 451 1.09 8.09 -12.31
CA VAL A 451 0.67 8.40 -13.66
C VAL A 451 -0.56 9.30 -13.57
N VAL A 452 -0.42 10.55 -14.01
CA VAL A 452 -1.56 11.48 -14.09
C VAL A 452 -2.46 11.01 -15.23
N LEU A 453 -3.77 10.99 -14.97
CA LEU A 453 -4.83 10.57 -15.89
C LEU A 453 -5.71 11.78 -16.24
N SER A 454 -6.41 11.72 -17.37
CA SER A 454 -7.32 12.78 -17.83
C SER A 454 -8.33 13.18 -16.75
N SER A 455 -8.91 12.21 -16.03
CA SER A 455 -9.85 12.43 -14.93
C SER A 455 -9.20 13.14 -13.74
N HIS A 456 -7.93 12.85 -13.43
CA HIS A 456 -7.19 13.54 -12.38
C HIS A 456 -6.99 15.01 -12.75
N LEU A 457 -6.51 15.29 -13.96
CA LEU A 457 -6.30 16.66 -14.43
C LEU A 457 -7.62 17.44 -14.48
N LEU A 458 -8.68 16.82 -15.01
CA LEU A 458 -9.99 17.46 -15.12
C LEU A 458 -10.58 17.79 -13.75
N ALA A 459 -10.54 16.83 -12.81
CA ALA A 459 -10.99 17.05 -11.43
C ALA A 459 -10.18 18.15 -10.74
N PHE A 460 -8.86 18.09 -10.90
CA PHE A 460 -7.95 19.04 -10.28
C PHE A 460 -8.21 20.46 -10.77
N THR A 461 -8.39 20.61 -12.08
CA THR A 461 -8.65 21.91 -12.73
C THR A 461 -9.99 22.46 -12.28
N ALA A 462 -11.06 21.67 -12.40
CA ALA A 462 -12.41 22.13 -12.08
C ALA A 462 -12.54 22.52 -10.60
N PHE A 463 -12.04 21.70 -9.69
CA PHE A 463 -12.10 22.00 -8.25
C PHE A 463 -11.35 23.27 -7.90
N ASN A 464 -10.14 23.48 -8.44
CA ASN A 464 -9.36 24.67 -8.11
C ASN A 464 -9.90 25.95 -8.75
N ILE A 465 -10.55 25.87 -9.93
CA ILE A 465 -11.29 27.03 -10.47
C ILE A 465 -12.43 27.42 -9.52
N ILE A 466 -13.24 26.45 -9.07
CA ILE A 466 -14.32 26.72 -8.12
C ILE A 466 -13.77 27.32 -6.82
N LYS A 467 -12.70 26.71 -6.27
CA LYS A 467 -12.03 27.20 -5.07
C LYS A 467 -11.46 28.61 -5.22
N ALA A 468 -10.80 28.92 -6.33
CA ALA A 468 -10.14 30.22 -6.51
C ALA A 468 -11.14 31.39 -6.68
N ARG A 469 -12.40 31.11 -7.03
CA ARG A 469 -13.49 32.10 -7.00
C ARG A 469 -13.97 32.41 -5.57
N GLN A 470 -13.69 31.53 -4.62
CA GLN A 470 -14.16 31.61 -3.22
C GLN A 470 -13.03 32.07 -2.29
N LYS A 471 -12.62 33.34 -2.42
CA LYS A 471 -11.40 33.89 -1.77
C LYS A 471 -11.35 33.77 -0.23
N GLU A 472 -12.50 33.62 0.43
CA GLU A 472 -12.60 33.63 1.90
C GLU A 472 -13.20 32.34 2.50
N GLN A 473 -13.63 31.39 1.68
CA GLN A 473 -14.23 30.15 2.19
C GLN A 473 -13.17 29.10 2.53
N ASP A 474 -13.37 28.44 3.66
CA ASP A 474 -12.63 27.22 3.98
C ASP A 474 -13.08 26.05 3.08
N LEU A 475 -12.40 24.91 3.21
CA LEU A 475 -12.73 23.73 2.41
C LEU A 475 -14.20 23.31 2.58
N TYR A 476 -14.75 23.38 3.80
CA TYR A 476 -16.11 22.93 4.08
C TYR A 476 -17.17 23.85 3.50
N GLY A 477 -16.93 25.17 3.49
CA GLY A 477 -17.74 26.14 2.76
C GLY A 477 -17.78 25.81 1.28
N ILE A 478 -16.60 25.60 0.67
CA ILE A 478 -16.49 25.27 -0.76
C ILE A 478 -17.28 23.98 -1.08
N LEU A 479 -17.15 22.93 -0.28
CA LEU A 479 -17.84 21.66 -0.51
C LEU A 479 -19.37 21.75 -0.38
N ARG A 480 -19.91 22.83 0.21
CA ARG A 480 -21.33 23.09 0.42
C ARG A 480 -21.92 24.15 -0.50
N LEU A 481 -21.13 24.71 -1.43
CA LEU A 481 -21.59 25.73 -2.37
C LEU A 481 -22.90 25.34 -3.06
N PRO A 482 -23.82 26.27 -3.33
CA PRO A 482 -25.01 26.00 -4.12
C PRO A 482 -24.65 25.67 -5.58
N LYS A 483 -25.56 25.04 -6.34
CA LYS A 483 -25.25 24.48 -7.68
C LYS A 483 -24.77 25.54 -8.67
N GLU A 484 -25.33 26.73 -8.57
CA GLU A 484 -25.06 27.89 -9.43
C GLU A 484 -23.59 28.31 -9.34
N GLU A 485 -22.98 28.20 -8.16
CA GLU A 485 -21.59 28.57 -7.91
C GLU A 485 -20.58 27.49 -8.31
N ARG A 486 -21.06 26.31 -8.75
CA ARG A 486 -20.23 25.17 -9.18
C ARG A 486 -20.02 25.12 -10.70
N ARG A 487 -20.52 26.12 -11.43
CA ARG A 487 -20.50 26.18 -12.90
C ARG A 487 -19.20 26.77 -13.43
N ILE A 488 -18.65 26.18 -14.48
CA ILE A 488 -17.39 26.61 -15.09
C ILE A 488 -17.62 26.78 -16.60
N SER A 489 -17.25 27.94 -17.16
CA SER A 489 -17.34 28.16 -18.60
C SER A 489 -16.31 27.31 -19.35
N GLN A 490 -16.63 26.93 -20.58
CA GLN A 490 -15.73 26.11 -21.40
C GLN A 490 -14.39 26.78 -21.63
N ALA A 491 -14.38 28.07 -21.98
CA ALA A 491 -13.15 28.83 -22.20
C ALA A 491 -12.22 28.78 -20.98
N LEU A 492 -12.76 29.08 -19.79
CA LEU A 492 -11.97 29.10 -18.56
C LEU A 492 -11.40 27.72 -18.21
N LEU A 493 -12.19 26.65 -18.40
CA LEU A 493 -11.72 25.29 -18.16
C LEU A 493 -10.57 24.94 -19.11
N PHE A 494 -10.73 25.21 -20.41
CA PHE A 494 -9.74 24.88 -21.44
C PHE A 494 -8.44 25.67 -21.28
N ASP A 495 -8.52 26.97 -20.95
CA ASP A 495 -7.34 27.80 -20.71
C ASP A 495 -6.50 27.27 -19.54
N ASN A 496 -7.16 26.91 -18.43
CA ASN A 496 -6.48 26.32 -17.28
C ASN A 496 -5.95 24.90 -17.57
N LEU A 497 -6.69 24.07 -18.32
CA LEU A 497 -6.22 22.75 -18.74
C LEU A 497 -4.96 22.85 -19.60
N LYS A 498 -4.91 23.80 -20.54
CA LYS A 498 -3.73 24.05 -21.38
C LYS A 498 -2.51 24.41 -20.53
N LEU A 499 -2.69 25.33 -19.58
CA LEU A 499 -1.63 25.77 -18.67
C LEU A 499 -1.12 24.62 -17.80
N LEU A 500 -2.03 23.90 -17.16
CA LEU A 500 -1.68 22.78 -16.28
C LEU A 500 -1.07 21.61 -17.03
N ARG A 501 -1.55 21.29 -18.23
CA ARG A 501 -0.96 20.26 -19.10
C ARG A 501 0.47 20.61 -19.50
N THR A 502 0.76 21.89 -19.76
CA THR A 502 2.11 22.35 -20.08
C THR A 502 3.04 22.14 -18.88
N ALA A 503 2.64 22.58 -17.69
CA ALA A 503 3.40 22.37 -16.46
C ALA A 503 3.60 20.87 -16.14
N LEU A 504 2.58 20.04 -16.39
CA LEU A 504 2.67 18.59 -16.24
C LEU A 504 3.71 17.96 -17.18
N LYS A 505 3.77 18.39 -18.44
CA LYS A 505 4.79 17.94 -19.40
C LYS A 505 6.20 18.35 -18.96
N GLU A 506 6.36 19.53 -18.37
CA GLU A 506 7.65 19.96 -17.80
C GLU A 506 8.06 19.11 -16.59
N LEU A 507 7.11 18.74 -15.73
CA LEU A 507 7.38 17.84 -14.59
C LEU A 507 7.73 16.42 -15.06
N GLU A 508 7.05 15.91 -16.09
CA GLU A 508 7.39 14.62 -16.70
C GLU A 508 8.80 14.64 -17.31
N ALA A 509 9.15 15.71 -18.05
CA ALA A 509 10.49 15.87 -18.62
C ALA A 509 11.60 15.94 -17.56
N LYS A 510 11.27 16.35 -16.33
CA LYS A 510 12.17 16.33 -15.16
C LYS A 510 12.17 14.99 -14.41
N GLY A 511 11.34 14.03 -14.81
CA GLY A 511 11.18 12.76 -14.12
C GLY A 511 10.48 12.86 -12.76
N GLU A 512 9.67 13.89 -12.54
CA GLU A 512 8.97 14.11 -11.26
C GLU A 512 7.60 13.42 -11.18
N LEU A 513 7.06 12.99 -12.32
CA LEU A 513 5.81 12.21 -12.48
C LEU A 513 5.76 11.57 -13.87
N LYS A 514 4.72 10.79 -14.14
CA LYS A 514 4.42 10.22 -15.46
C LYS A 514 3.05 10.71 -15.97
N LEU A 515 2.86 10.81 -17.29
CA LEU A 515 1.58 11.12 -17.93
C LEU A 515 1.04 9.92 -18.69
N SER A 516 -0.28 9.73 -18.67
CA SER A 516 -0.91 8.77 -19.57
C SER A 516 -0.83 9.23 -21.02
N GLU A 517 -1.00 8.28 -21.95
CA GLU A 517 -0.95 8.57 -23.38
C GLU A 517 -2.00 9.61 -23.81
N MET A 518 -3.21 9.51 -23.24
CA MET A 518 -4.30 10.49 -23.43
C MET A 518 -3.84 11.91 -23.05
N LEU A 519 -3.09 12.06 -21.96
CA LEU A 519 -2.55 13.36 -21.54
C LEU A 519 -1.34 13.79 -22.37
N ALA A 520 -0.50 12.86 -22.81
CA ALA A 520 0.71 13.18 -23.53
C ALA A 520 0.42 13.63 -24.97
N LYS A 521 -0.44 12.89 -25.70
CA LYS A 521 -0.52 12.95 -27.17
C LYS A 521 -1.83 13.53 -27.75
N ASN A 522 -2.96 13.42 -27.05
CA ASN A 522 -4.28 13.77 -27.60
C ASN A 522 -4.63 15.26 -27.51
N SER A 523 -5.72 15.68 -28.18
CA SER A 523 -6.22 17.05 -28.10
C SER A 523 -6.83 17.37 -26.71
N LEU A 524 -7.08 18.65 -26.40
CA LEU A 524 -7.75 19.00 -25.14
C LEU A 524 -9.22 18.56 -25.13
N GLU A 525 -9.88 18.61 -26.28
CA GLU A 525 -11.25 18.16 -26.48
C GLU A 525 -11.38 16.65 -26.20
N GLU A 526 -10.46 15.86 -26.76
CA GLU A 526 -10.40 14.42 -26.52
C GLU A 526 -10.12 14.10 -25.05
N LEU A 527 -9.18 14.81 -24.43
CA LEU A 527 -8.84 14.67 -23.01
C LEU A 527 -10.05 14.97 -22.11
N VAL A 528 -10.77 16.05 -22.39
CA VAL A 528 -11.97 16.43 -21.61
C VAL A 528 -13.08 15.40 -21.79
N ALA A 529 -13.31 14.94 -23.02
CA ALA A 529 -14.29 13.89 -23.30
C ALA A 529 -13.97 12.59 -22.54
N ASP A 530 -12.71 12.13 -22.62
CA ASP A 530 -12.22 10.96 -21.90
C ASP A 530 -12.32 11.14 -20.37
N GLY A 531 -11.86 12.28 -19.85
CA GLY A 531 -11.92 12.59 -18.43
C GLY A 531 -13.35 12.59 -17.88
N LEU A 532 -14.30 13.20 -18.59
CA LEU A 532 -15.72 13.23 -18.20
C LEU A 532 -16.37 11.85 -18.25
N GLN A 533 -16.11 11.07 -19.31
CA GLN A 533 -16.63 9.71 -19.45
C GLN A 533 -16.17 8.84 -18.27
N ASN A 534 -14.90 8.96 -17.89
CA ASN A 534 -14.31 8.11 -16.88
C ASN A 534 -14.61 8.55 -15.43
N ILE A 535 -14.53 9.84 -15.11
CA ILE A 535 -14.72 10.32 -13.72
C ILE A 535 -16.17 10.17 -13.25
N GLY A 536 -17.14 10.32 -14.16
CA GLY A 536 -18.57 10.20 -13.91
C GLY A 536 -19.14 8.78 -14.12
N ALA A 537 -18.29 7.81 -14.48
CA ALA A 537 -18.67 6.47 -14.90
C ALA A 537 -19.52 5.69 -13.88
N PHE A 538 -19.19 5.82 -12.59
CA PHE A 538 -19.71 4.95 -11.53
C PHE A 538 -20.59 5.65 -10.50
N HIS A 539 -20.48 6.96 -10.39
CA HIS A 539 -21.14 7.71 -9.33
C HIS A 539 -22.51 8.16 -9.80
N VAL A 540 -23.51 7.99 -8.93
CA VAL A 540 -24.89 8.45 -9.20
C VAL A 540 -24.91 9.96 -9.41
N ASN A 541 -24.23 10.70 -8.52
CA ASN A 541 -23.97 12.12 -8.69
C ASN A 541 -22.64 12.29 -9.39
N LYS A 542 -22.61 13.09 -10.46
CA LYS A 542 -21.43 13.28 -11.28
C LYS A 542 -20.45 14.27 -10.63
N PRO A 543 -19.16 13.89 -10.47
CA PRO A 543 -18.14 14.83 -9.99
C PRO A 543 -17.97 16.02 -10.94
N LEU A 544 -18.11 15.79 -12.24
CA LEU A 544 -18.14 16.84 -13.26
C LEU A 544 -18.91 16.33 -14.48
N PHE A 545 -19.69 17.21 -15.12
CA PHE A 545 -20.40 16.90 -16.37
C PHE A 545 -20.58 18.16 -17.22
N TRP A 546 -20.92 17.96 -18.50
CA TRP A 546 -21.30 19.03 -19.41
C TRP A 546 -22.81 19.29 -19.33
N ASN A 547 -23.20 20.48 -18.87
CA ASN A 547 -24.59 20.93 -18.86
C ASN A 547 -24.92 21.58 -20.21
N LYS A 548 -25.61 20.83 -21.08
CA LYS A 548 -26.00 21.29 -22.42
C LYS A 548 -26.95 22.50 -22.40
N LYS A 549 -27.77 22.68 -21.35
CA LYS A 549 -28.75 23.78 -21.28
C LYS A 549 -28.07 25.10 -20.95
N GLU A 550 -27.14 25.07 -20.02
CA GLU A 550 -26.41 26.24 -19.52
C GLU A 550 -25.09 26.49 -20.28
N ASN A 551 -24.75 25.59 -21.23
CA ASN A 551 -23.52 25.64 -22.02
C ASN A 551 -22.24 25.75 -21.17
N CYS A 552 -22.20 25.00 -20.06
CA CYS A 552 -21.12 25.05 -19.08
C CYS A 552 -20.80 23.67 -18.49
N TYR A 553 -19.63 23.55 -17.84
CA TYR A 553 -19.31 22.41 -16.99
C TYR A 553 -19.87 22.63 -15.59
N GLU A 554 -20.38 21.58 -14.95
CA GLU A 554 -21.01 21.66 -13.64
C GLU A 554 -20.67 20.41 -12.80
N SER A 555 -20.65 20.57 -11.47
CA SER A 555 -20.41 19.49 -10.51
C SER A 555 -21.63 19.24 -9.63
N GLU A 556 -22.13 18.00 -9.61
CA GLU A 556 -23.22 17.60 -8.70
C GLU A 556 -22.67 17.23 -7.31
N ASP A 557 -21.43 16.74 -7.23
CA ASP A 557 -20.80 16.25 -6.01
C ASP A 557 -19.36 16.77 -5.86
N LEU A 558 -19.21 17.86 -5.10
CA LEU A 558 -17.91 18.47 -4.83
C LEU A 558 -17.02 17.62 -3.93
N ASN A 559 -17.59 16.73 -3.10
CA ASN A 559 -16.78 15.83 -2.27
C ASN A 559 -16.06 14.82 -3.16
N LEU A 560 -16.77 14.21 -4.10
CA LEU A 560 -16.16 13.31 -5.07
C LEU A 560 -15.20 14.05 -6.01
N LEU A 561 -15.54 15.25 -6.45
CA LEU A 561 -14.63 16.07 -7.25
C LEU A 561 -13.32 16.35 -6.50
N TYR A 562 -13.42 16.70 -5.21
CA TYR A 562 -12.28 16.91 -4.32
C TYR A 562 -11.44 15.63 -4.12
N TYR A 563 -12.09 14.47 -3.97
CA TYR A 563 -11.40 13.18 -3.87
C TYR A 563 -10.48 12.92 -5.07
N TYR A 564 -10.99 13.09 -6.29
CA TYR A 564 -10.20 12.87 -7.51
C TYR A 564 -9.18 13.98 -7.78
N HIS A 565 -9.49 15.22 -7.40
CA HIS A 565 -8.54 16.34 -7.41
C HIS A 565 -7.28 16.00 -6.60
N ASN A 566 -7.43 15.37 -5.43
CA ASN A 566 -6.33 15.17 -4.50
C ASN A 566 -5.19 14.30 -5.03
N ARG A 567 -5.42 13.56 -6.12
CA ARG A 567 -4.37 12.78 -6.77
C ARG A 567 -3.19 13.63 -7.24
N MET A 568 -3.44 14.87 -7.62
CA MET A 568 -2.43 15.82 -8.11
C MET A 568 -1.98 16.84 -7.06
N LYS A 569 -2.49 16.75 -5.82
CA LYS A 569 -2.25 17.74 -4.77
C LYS A 569 -0.76 17.95 -4.47
N ALA A 570 0.02 16.88 -4.51
CA ALA A 570 1.44 16.89 -4.14
C ALA A 570 2.31 17.75 -5.08
N TYR A 571 1.85 18.07 -6.29
CA TYR A 571 2.63 18.79 -7.30
C TYR A 571 2.48 20.32 -7.22
N GLY A 572 1.64 20.84 -6.31
CA GLY A 572 1.54 22.29 -6.08
C GLY A 572 0.97 23.12 -7.24
N LEU A 573 0.44 22.48 -8.29
CA LEU A 573 -0.01 23.13 -9.53
C LEU A 573 -1.25 24.02 -9.37
N HIS A 574 -1.92 23.99 -8.22
CA HIS A 574 -3.10 24.82 -7.94
C HIS A 574 -2.77 26.31 -8.00
N ARG A 575 -1.51 26.69 -7.80
CA ARG A 575 -1.01 28.07 -7.86
C ARG A 575 -1.03 28.66 -9.27
N LEU A 576 -1.13 27.81 -10.30
CA LEU A 576 -1.17 28.24 -11.70
C LEU A 576 -2.59 28.60 -12.15
N ILE A 577 -3.62 28.27 -11.37
CA ILE A 577 -5.01 28.46 -11.76
C ILE A 577 -5.32 29.95 -11.95
N LYS A 578 -5.95 30.27 -13.07
CA LYS A 578 -6.44 31.61 -13.43
C LYS A 578 -7.96 31.64 -13.35
N ILE A 579 -8.51 32.77 -12.88
CA ILE A 579 -9.95 33.05 -12.78
C ILE A 579 -10.36 34.13 -13.77
#